data_AF-A0A9P1GP41-F1
#
_entry.id   AF-A0A9P1GP41-F1
#
_cell.length_a   1.000
_cell.length_b   1.000
_cell.length_c   1.000
_cell.angle_alpha   90.00
_cell.angle_beta   90.00
_cell.angle_gamma   90.00
#
_symmetry.space_group_name_H-M   'P 1'
#
loop_
_entity.id
_entity.type
_entity.pdbx_description
1 polymer ?
#
loop_
_entity_poly.entity_id
_entity_poly.type
_entity_poly.pdbx_seq_one_letter_code
_entity_poly.pdbx_strand_id
1 'polypeptide(L)'
;PPRSLQHRAKPARSATSPAAPSTEVTAANFRARAAIAAAAKVAQCSPTARARPSGAGASAARLQRWRRTQEPLVLCSTEQGLEEILSLELRRSGLAPVKLGSAWCVSRGAHTRMLQLYSATRVSHLFALVIDDEFEALTIAEDLATKLEALLEPGALEEALDAARGKQSKVPRYDIRFSSERTLEPKLRQVVSESLRRGLKKQVPWRFDEKRPQVTLWVHWGPSSLALGLASVLSAERRNLCRLSALGLLGAEAAQGGALADPCCGHGKVLQLALRIWPKEPSRVVGQDLRQAALKTAQKTLGSAAALCPGDGGQLALQPGEADAVLCDLPNSGEPEECEQLYHRVVKEAARVLRSQGRLVLLCGQPELLAAAVVKGPWKTRGAWPMTRKAEVEQLVCLEKMEDAADRRAVEAASKEIADAPDAAPRRRSRRFGKDLAFDEKKGRRCARCRRVDSLEQLVHSTLAELVTIANEAGVPTGGKARKGAQSQVGSLRFNGERRLPPAPAPLESRQISVADGEQHGMALTGLGGSRQEISRWKPGLLPLASQSKQEIDMVKKWHKASRKNCQTGCASVFVGTGGGSGPARVRAPVRFKPPGAKAGHL
;
A
#
# COMPACT_ATOMS: atom_id res chain seq x y z
N PRO A 1 46.14 57.23 -59.80
CA PRO A 1 47.13 56.18 -60.14
C PRO A 1 47.68 55.52 -58.85
N PRO A 2 48.07 54.23 -58.87
CA PRO A 2 47.28 53.18 -58.21
C PRO A 2 47.94 52.45 -57.01
N ARG A 3 47.09 51.69 -56.27
CA ARG A 3 47.20 50.29 -55.77
C ARG A 3 48.63 49.73 -55.54
N SER A 4 48.97 49.04 -54.45
CA SER A 4 48.40 47.79 -53.90
C SER A 4 49.35 47.24 -52.82
N LEU A 5 48.83 46.46 -51.87
CA LEU A 5 49.43 45.36 -51.07
C LEU A 5 48.62 45.24 -49.77
N GLN A 6 48.28 44.10 -49.18
CA GLN A 6 47.96 42.73 -49.61
C GLN A 6 47.30 42.08 -48.37
N HIS A 7 46.47 41.06 -48.57
CA HIS A 7 45.55 40.51 -47.57
C HIS A 7 46.22 39.75 -46.40
N ARG A 8 45.69 39.99 -45.20
CA ARG A 8 45.90 39.24 -43.95
C ARG A 8 45.28 37.83 -44.05
N ALA A 9 46.08 36.79 -43.85
CA ALA A 9 45.61 35.40 -43.73
C ALA A 9 44.91 35.18 -42.37
N LYS A 10 43.75 34.51 -42.40
CA LYS A 10 43.00 34.04 -41.21
C LYS A 10 43.63 32.76 -40.65
N PRO A 11 43.74 32.59 -39.32
CA PRO A 11 44.21 31.33 -38.73
C PRO A 11 43.13 30.24 -38.82
N ALA A 12 43.59 29.02 -39.07
CA ALA A 12 42.79 27.81 -39.20
C ALA A 12 42.08 27.45 -37.87
N ARG A 13 40.80 27.09 -37.97
CA ARG A 13 40.02 26.50 -36.89
C ARG A 13 40.50 25.07 -36.65
N SER A 14 41.05 24.80 -35.46
CA SER A 14 41.29 23.45 -34.97
C SER A 14 39.95 22.76 -34.70
N ALA A 15 39.73 21.63 -35.36
CA ALA A 15 38.60 20.75 -35.10
C ALA A 15 38.84 20.03 -33.76
N THR A 16 38.16 20.47 -32.70
CA THR A 16 38.05 19.70 -31.46
C THR A 16 37.13 18.51 -31.69
N SER A 17 37.71 17.30 -31.65
CA SER A 17 36.92 16.06 -31.60
C SER A 17 36.03 16.06 -30.36
N PRO A 18 34.76 15.60 -30.47
CA PRO A 18 33.90 15.47 -29.31
C PRO A 18 34.53 14.48 -28.33
N ALA A 19 34.77 14.94 -27.09
CA ALA A 19 35.28 14.11 -26.02
C ALA A 19 34.38 12.89 -25.85
N ALA A 20 34.96 11.69 -25.92
CA ALA A 20 34.25 10.46 -25.66
C ALA A 20 33.56 10.55 -24.28
N PRO A 21 32.29 10.14 -24.16
CA PRO A 21 31.61 10.15 -22.87
C PRO A 21 32.44 9.34 -21.88
N SER A 22 32.66 9.87 -20.68
CA SER A 22 33.46 9.23 -19.65
C SER A 22 32.94 7.81 -19.40
N THR A 23 33.85 6.84 -19.40
CA THR A 23 33.60 5.41 -19.25
C THR A 23 32.79 5.07 -17.99
N GLU A 24 32.84 5.92 -16.97
CA GLU A 24 32.07 5.79 -15.73
C GLU A 24 30.56 5.95 -15.94
N VAL A 25 30.12 6.90 -16.78
CA VAL A 25 28.69 7.13 -17.07
C VAL A 25 28.09 5.93 -17.82
N THR A 26 28.88 5.27 -18.66
CA THR A 26 28.45 4.08 -19.39
C THR A 26 28.28 2.86 -18.46
N ALA A 27 29.19 2.69 -17.50
CA ALA A 27 29.14 1.60 -16.53
C ALA A 27 27.95 1.73 -15.56
N ALA A 28 27.67 2.95 -15.06
CA ALA A 28 26.52 3.22 -14.20
C ALA A 28 25.19 2.94 -14.92
N ASN A 29 25.05 3.40 -16.17
CA ASN A 29 23.86 3.15 -16.99
C ASN A 29 23.64 1.65 -17.29
N PHE A 30 24.72 0.89 -17.48
CA PHE A 30 24.63 -0.55 -17.70
C PHE A 30 24.17 -1.29 -16.44
N ARG A 31 24.70 -0.92 -15.27
CA ARG A 31 24.25 -1.46 -13.97
C ARG A 31 22.79 -1.14 -13.67
N ALA A 32 22.36 0.10 -13.93
CA ALA A 32 20.97 0.51 -13.78
C ALA A 32 20.02 -0.31 -14.67
N ARG A 33 20.38 -0.52 -15.95
CA ARG A 33 19.59 -1.36 -16.87
C ARG A 33 19.54 -2.83 -16.45
N ALA A 34 20.65 -3.39 -15.98
CA ALA A 34 20.70 -4.76 -15.47
C ALA A 34 19.89 -4.91 -14.18
N ALA A 35 19.94 -3.94 -13.27
CA ALA A 35 19.12 -3.90 -12.06
C ALA A 35 17.63 -3.79 -12.38
N ILE A 36 17.23 -2.94 -13.34
CA ILE A 36 15.85 -2.84 -13.84
C ILE A 36 15.40 -4.17 -14.45
N ALA A 37 16.23 -4.82 -15.26
CA ALA A 37 15.91 -6.12 -15.84
C ALA A 37 15.80 -7.23 -14.76
N ALA A 38 16.65 -7.21 -13.75
CA ALA A 38 16.60 -8.13 -12.61
C ALA A 38 15.35 -7.89 -11.75
N ALA A 39 15.02 -6.62 -11.44
CA ALA A 39 13.80 -6.24 -10.75
C ALA A 39 12.56 -6.64 -11.55
N ALA A 40 12.57 -6.45 -12.88
CA ALA A 40 11.52 -6.91 -13.76
C ALA A 40 11.41 -8.45 -13.77
N LYS A 41 12.51 -9.18 -13.74
CA LYS A 41 12.51 -10.66 -13.66
C LYS A 41 11.99 -11.17 -12.31
N VAL A 42 12.36 -10.51 -11.21
CA VAL A 42 11.82 -10.76 -9.87
C VAL A 42 10.31 -10.46 -9.83
N ALA A 43 9.87 -9.35 -10.43
CA ALA A 43 8.47 -9.00 -10.56
C ALA A 43 7.69 -9.97 -11.48
N GLN A 44 8.28 -10.46 -12.56
CA GLN A 44 7.70 -11.50 -13.42
C GLN A 44 7.58 -12.86 -12.72
N CYS A 45 8.41 -13.10 -11.70
CA CYS A 45 8.27 -14.26 -10.82
C CYS A 45 7.17 -14.07 -9.77
N SER A 46 6.49 -12.92 -9.73
CA SER A 46 5.35 -12.70 -8.84
C SER A 46 4.27 -13.76 -9.13
N PRO A 47 3.73 -14.42 -8.08
CA PRO A 47 2.63 -15.36 -8.21
C PRO A 47 1.40 -14.74 -8.92
N THR A 48 1.24 -13.41 -8.84
CA THR A 48 0.19 -12.65 -9.55
C THR A 48 0.17 -12.90 -11.06
N ALA A 49 1.34 -13.02 -11.69
CA ALA A 49 1.43 -13.31 -13.12
C ALA A 49 1.06 -14.77 -13.47
N ARG A 50 1.15 -15.67 -12.49
CA ARG A 50 0.87 -17.12 -12.64
C ARG A 50 -0.47 -17.55 -12.09
N ALA A 51 -1.20 -16.68 -11.40
CA ALA A 51 -2.55 -16.96 -10.94
C ALA A 51 -3.39 -17.28 -12.17
N ARG A 52 -3.65 -18.58 -12.42
CA ARG A 52 -4.62 -19.00 -13.42
C ARG A 52 -5.90 -18.24 -13.11
N PRO A 53 -6.53 -17.56 -14.08
CA PRO A 53 -7.84 -16.98 -13.85
C PRO A 53 -8.71 -18.11 -13.33
N SER A 54 -9.04 -18.06 -12.03
CA SER A 54 -10.04 -18.94 -11.46
C SER A 54 -11.24 -18.79 -12.35
N GLY A 55 -11.69 -19.88 -13.00
CA GLY A 55 -12.74 -19.79 -14.02
C GLY A 55 -13.87 -18.92 -13.49
N ALA A 56 -14.12 -17.78 -14.16
CA ALA A 56 -15.00 -16.73 -13.64
C ALA A 56 -16.36 -17.30 -13.20
N GLY A 57 -16.84 -18.32 -13.91
CA GLY A 57 -18.06 -19.07 -13.56
C GLY A 57 -18.02 -19.78 -12.20
N ALA A 58 -16.89 -20.33 -11.76
CA ALA A 58 -16.81 -21.01 -10.45
C ALA A 58 -16.90 -20.02 -9.28
N SER A 59 -16.31 -18.82 -9.45
CA SER A 59 -16.40 -17.72 -8.48
C SER A 59 -17.83 -17.17 -8.39
N ALA A 60 -18.44 -16.87 -9.54
CA ALA A 60 -19.83 -16.40 -9.62
C ALA A 60 -20.82 -17.42 -9.05
N ALA A 61 -20.70 -18.69 -9.42
CA ALA A 61 -21.54 -19.77 -8.89
C ALA A 61 -21.41 -19.91 -7.36
N ARG A 62 -20.20 -19.71 -6.81
CA ARG A 62 -19.99 -19.75 -5.36
C ARG A 62 -20.67 -18.58 -4.64
N LEU A 63 -20.54 -17.35 -5.17
CA LEU A 63 -21.22 -16.18 -4.60
C LEU A 63 -22.75 -16.33 -4.68
N GLN A 64 -23.26 -16.79 -5.82
CA GLN A 64 -24.68 -17.07 -6.01
C GLN A 64 -25.18 -18.14 -5.03
N ARG A 65 -24.39 -19.19 -4.79
CA ARG A 65 -24.69 -20.19 -3.76
C ARG A 65 -24.80 -19.55 -2.38
N TRP A 66 -23.79 -18.79 -1.95
CA TRP A 66 -23.80 -18.16 -0.62
C TRP A 66 -24.97 -17.18 -0.43
N ARG A 67 -25.34 -16.44 -1.49
CA ARG A 67 -26.53 -15.57 -1.46
C ARG A 67 -27.81 -16.38 -1.27
N ARG A 68 -27.98 -17.48 -2.01
CA ARG A 68 -29.17 -18.35 -1.91
C ARG A 68 -29.28 -19.04 -0.55
N THR A 69 -28.16 -19.40 0.05
CA THR A 69 -28.11 -20.01 1.39
C THR A 69 -28.16 -18.99 2.52
N GLN A 70 -28.24 -17.69 2.19
CA GLN A 70 -28.17 -16.58 3.16
C GLN A 70 -26.98 -16.72 4.12
N GLU A 71 -25.86 -17.21 3.61
CA GLU A 71 -24.66 -17.36 4.43
C GLU A 71 -24.12 -15.96 4.79
N PRO A 72 -23.74 -15.72 6.07
CA PRO A 72 -23.16 -14.44 6.46
C PRO A 72 -21.86 -14.22 5.70
N LEU A 73 -21.82 -13.16 4.90
CA LEU A 73 -20.67 -12.84 4.06
C LEU A 73 -19.78 -11.78 4.72
N VAL A 74 -18.49 -11.92 4.52
CA VAL A 74 -17.49 -10.95 4.94
C VAL A 74 -16.61 -10.56 3.77
N LEU A 75 -16.36 -9.26 3.67
CA LEU A 75 -15.46 -8.66 2.70
C LEU A 75 -14.19 -8.20 3.40
N CYS A 76 -13.06 -8.76 2.99
CA CYS A 76 -11.74 -8.41 3.48
C CYS A 76 -11.02 -7.59 2.41
N SER A 77 -10.47 -6.44 2.77
CA SER A 77 -9.60 -5.65 1.89
C SER A 77 -8.24 -5.44 2.53
N THR A 78 -7.22 -5.21 1.72
CA THR A 78 -5.85 -4.94 2.16
C THR A 78 -5.27 -3.73 1.42
N GLU A 79 -4.01 -3.38 1.67
CA GLU A 79 -3.29 -2.38 0.87
C GLU A 79 -3.02 -2.92 -0.55
N GLN A 80 -2.98 -2.03 -1.51
CA GLN A 80 -2.71 -2.38 -2.91
C GLN A 80 -1.37 -3.10 -3.02
N GLY A 81 -1.36 -4.29 -3.63
CA GLY A 81 -0.19 -5.15 -3.77
C GLY A 81 -0.18 -6.34 -2.81
N LEU A 82 -0.92 -6.28 -1.70
CA LEU A 82 -0.96 -7.35 -0.69
C LEU A 82 -2.13 -8.33 -0.88
N GLU A 83 -2.92 -8.21 -1.95
CA GLU A 83 -4.15 -8.97 -2.13
C GLU A 83 -3.89 -10.48 -2.15
N GLU A 84 -2.76 -10.92 -2.69
CA GLU A 84 -2.40 -12.35 -2.70
C GLU A 84 -2.06 -12.89 -1.32
N ILE A 85 -1.40 -12.07 -0.50
CA ILE A 85 -1.01 -12.44 0.86
C ILE A 85 -2.26 -12.55 1.73
N LEU A 86 -3.22 -11.64 1.55
CA LEU A 86 -4.54 -11.77 2.16
C LEU A 86 -5.27 -13.03 1.68
N SER A 87 -5.20 -13.36 0.38
CA SER A 87 -5.77 -14.61 -0.15
C SER A 87 -5.16 -15.84 0.51
N LEU A 88 -3.83 -15.86 0.66
CA LEU A 88 -3.09 -16.92 1.30
C LEU A 88 -3.46 -17.05 2.78
N GLU A 89 -3.54 -15.95 3.53
CA GLU A 89 -3.96 -15.92 4.92
C GLU A 89 -5.40 -16.47 5.10
N LEU A 90 -6.33 -16.05 4.23
CA LEU A 90 -7.70 -16.56 4.23
C LEU A 90 -7.74 -18.08 3.99
N ARG A 91 -6.98 -18.58 3.01
CA ARG A 91 -6.90 -20.03 2.71
C ARG A 91 -6.27 -20.83 3.84
N ARG A 92 -5.21 -20.31 4.48
CA ARG A 92 -4.58 -20.93 5.67
C ARG A 92 -5.55 -21.01 6.85
N SER A 93 -6.49 -20.09 6.91
CA SER A 93 -7.59 -20.10 7.89
C SER A 93 -8.71 -21.09 7.51
N GLY A 94 -8.54 -21.89 6.45
CA GLY A 94 -9.54 -22.85 5.97
C GLY A 94 -10.68 -22.22 5.17
N LEU A 95 -10.58 -20.93 4.80
CA LEU A 95 -11.61 -20.22 4.06
C LEU A 95 -11.40 -20.40 2.55
N ALA A 96 -12.50 -20.31 1.79
CA ALA A 96 -12.51 -20.44 0.33
C ALA A 96 -12.80 -19.08 -0.34
N PRO A 97 -11.85 -18.12 -0.34
CA PRO A 97 -12.12 -16.75 -0.73
C PRO A 97 -12.42 -16.61 -2.23
N VAL A 98 -13.34 -15.69 -2.54
CA VAL A 98 -13.69 -15.25 -3.90
C VAL A 98 -13.22 -13.82 -4.08
N LYS A 99 -12.49 -13.56 -5.17
CA LYS A 99 -11.96 -12.22 -5.45
C LYS A 99 -13.09 -11.32 -5.99
N LEU A 100 -13.24 -10.14 -5.39
CA LEU A 100 -14.12 -9.05 -5.83
C LEU A 100 -13.26 -7.81 -6.07
N GLY A 101 -12.78 -7.61 -7.30
CA GLY A 101 -11.83 -6.53 -7.60
C GLY A 101 -10.54 -6.64 -6.77
N SER A 102 -10.27 -5.65 -5.92
CA SER A 102 -9.14 -5.61 -4.98
C SER A 102 -9.45 -6.18 -3.58
N ALA A 103 -10.67 -6.67 -3.36
CA ALA A 103 -11.11 -7.26 -2.10
C ALA A 103 -11.36 -8.77 -2.25
N TRP A 104 -11.49 -9.46 -1.12
CA TRP A 104 -11.81 -10.87 -1.04
C TRP A 104 -13.08 -11.07 -0.23
N CYS A 105 -14.07 -11.75 -0.82
CA CYS A 105 -15.28 -12.15 -0.15
C CYS A 105 -15.15 -13.60 0.34
N VAL A 106 -15.57 -13.85 1.57
CA VAL A 106 -15.64 -15.17 2.19
C VAL A 106 -16.99 -15.36 2.87
N SER A 107 -17.50 -16.58 2.86
CA SER A 107 -18.53 -16.98 3.81
C SER A 107 -17.91 -17.11 5.19
N ARG A 108 -18.54 -16.48 6.19
CA ARG A 108 -18.10 -16.48 7.59
C ARG A 108 -18.19 -17.88 8.21
N GLY A 109 -19.12 -18.72 7.75
CA GLY A 109 -19.46 -19.99 8.39
C GLY A 109 -19.60 -19.85 9.92
N ALA A 110 -19.45 -20.95 10.66
CA ALA A 110 -19.40 -20.93 12.13
C ALA A 110 -18.06 -20.42 12.71
N HIS A 111 -17.15 -19.88 11.89
CA HIS A 111 -15.78 -19.59 12.30
C HIS A 111 -15.63 -18.18 12.88
N THR A 112 -15.66 -18.09 14.20
CA THR A 112 -15.35 -16.88 15.00
C THR A 112 -13.90 -16.38 14.85
N ARG A 113 -13.01 -17.15 14.21
CA ARG A 113 -11.58 -16.84 14.08
C ARG A 113 -11.22 -15.77 13.02
N MET A 114 -12.19 -15.24 12.26
CA MET A 114 -11.92 -14.17 11.29
C MET A 114 -11.37 -12.86 11.90
N LEU A 115 -11.36 -12.72 13.22
CA LEU A 115 -10.82 -11.55 13.92
C LEU A 115 -9.29 -11.39 13.84
N GLN A 116 -8.58 -12.40 13.32
CA GLN A 116 -7.11 -12.44 13.25
C GLN A 116 -6.57 -12.40 11.81
N LEU A 117 -7.23 -11.69 10.89
CA LEU A 117 -6.63 -11.39 9.59
C LEU A 117 -5.64 -10.23 9.75
N TYR A 118 -4.36 -10.56 9.81
CA TYR A 118 -3.28 -9.60 10.05
C TYR A 118 -2.89 -8.82 8.80
N SER A 119 -3.04 -9.40 7.61
CA SER A 119 -2.80 -8.69 6.34
C SER A 119 -4.00 -7.86 5.89
N ALA A 120 -5.18 -8.01 6.50
CA ALA A 120 -6.36 -7.21 6.17
C ALA A 120 -6.27 -5.80 6.78
N THR A 121 -6.50 -4.78 5.95
CA THR A 121 -6.69 -3.40 6.43
C THR A 121 -8.11 -3.15 6.88
N ARG A 122 -9.08 -3.91 6.35
CA ARG A 122 -10.51 -3.81 6.67
C ARG A 122 -11.17 -5.17 6.56
N VAL A 123 -12.15 -5.39 7.42
CA VAL A 123 -13.05 -6.55 7.42
C VAL A 123 -14.46 -5.99 7.59
N SER A 124 -15.32 -6.21 6.61
CA SER A 124 -16.68 -5.67 6.57
C SER A 124 -17.70 -6.81 6.51
N HIS A 125 -18.72 -6.75 7.36
CA HIS A 125 -19.86 -7.67 7.34
C HIS A 125 -20.82 -7.22 6.25
N LEU A 126 -20.96 -8.03 5.21
CA LEU A 126 -21.82 -7.68 4.07
C LEU A 126 -23.28 -7.95 4.43
N PHE A 127 -24.14 -6.99 4.11
CA PHE A 127 -25.60 -7.16 4.14
C PHE A 127 -26.20 -7.08 2.74
N ALA A 128 -25.46 -6.56 1.74
CA ALA A 128 -25.87 -6.61 0.35
C ALA A 128 -24.68 -6.88 -0.57
N LEU A 129 -24.92 -7.72 -1.58
CA LEU A 129 -23.96 -8.06 -2.63
C LEU A 129 -24.72 -8.18 -3.95
N VAL A 130 -24.33 -7.36 -4.92
CA VAL A 130 -24.85 -7.35 -6.29
C VAL A 130 -23.68 -7.68 -7.22
N ILE A 131 -23.85 -8.63 -8.14
CA ILE A 131 -22.78 -9.13 -9.01
C ILE A 131 -23.26 -9.31 -10.44
N ASP A 132 -22.31 -9.25 -11.39
CA ASP A 132 -22.50 -9.57 -12.80
C ASP A 132 -23.69 -8.82 -13.43
N ASP A 133 -24.62 -9.52 -14.08
CA ASP A 133 -25.77 -8.95 -14.80
C ASP A 133 -26.66 -8.07 -13.90
N GLU A 134 -26.79 -8.40 -12.61
CA GLU A 134 -27.55 -7.57 -11.66
C GLU A 134 -26.87 -6.23 -11.40
N PHE A 135 -25.53 -6.22 -11.38
CA PHE A 135 -24.76 -5.01 -11.20
C PHE A 135 -24.80 -4.15 -12.46
N GLU A 136 -24.67 -4.75 -13.64
CA GLU A 136 -24.84 -4.05 -14.92
C GLU A 136 -26.24 -3.40 -14.99
N ALA A 137 -27.30 -4.17 -14.71
CA ALA A 137 -28.67 -3.69 -14.65
C ALA A 137 -28.89 -2.58 -13.61
N LEU A 138 -28.16 -2.61 -12.49
CA LEU A 138 -28.16 -1.55 -11.49
C LEU A 138 -27.50 -0.27 -12.04
N THR A 139 -26.36 -0.39 -12.73
CA THR A 139 -25.61 0.77 -13.23
C THR A 139 -26.31 1.53 -14.36
N ILE A 140 -27.13 0.86 -15.17
CA ILE A 140 -27.91 1.47 -16.27
C ILE A 140 -29.32 1.91 -15.83
N ALA A 141 -29.69 1.66 -14.57
CA ALA A 141 -31.02 1.96 -14.07
C ALA A 141 -31.25 3.48 -13.98
N GLU A 142 -32.32 3.97 -14.59
CA GLU A 142 -32.77 5.37 -14.42
C GLU A 142 -33.08 5.69 -12.95
N ASP A 143 -33.49 4.69 -12.18
CA ASP A 143 -33.86 4.76 -10.77
C ASP A 143 -32.79 4.20 -9.82
N LEU A 144 -31.50 4.33 -10.16
CA LEU A 144 -30.36 3.84 -9.35
C LEU A 144 -30.50 4.19 -7.86
N ALA A 145 -30.97 5.40 -7.54
CA ALA A 145 -31.18 5.83 -6.16
C ALA A 145 -32.19 4.94 -5.42
N THR A 146 -33.35 4.67 -6.02
CA THR A 146 -34.39 3.82 -5.45
C THR A 146 -33.90 2.39 -5.27
N LYS A 147 -33.16 1.85 -6.24
CA LYS A 147 -32.58 0.50 -6.15
C LYS A 147 -31.54 0.40 -5.03
N LEU A 148 -30.68 1.41 -4.86
CA LEU A 148 -29.71 1.44 -3.75
C LEU A 148 -30.39 1.55 -2.38
N GLU A 149 -31.47 2.31 -2.28
CA GLU A 149 -32.29 2.39 -1.05
C GLU A 149 -32.92 1.02 -0.71
N ALA A 150 -33.34 0.25 -1.72
CA ALA A 150 -33.92 -1.08 -1.55
C ALA A 150 -32.90 -2.13 -1.06
N LEU A 151 -31.60 -1.93 -1.32
CA LEU A 151 -30.54 -2.82 -0.80
C LEU A 151 -30.31 -2.71 0.72
N LEU A 152 -30.92 -1.72 1.38
CA LEU A 152 -30.77 -1.47 2.83
C LEU A 152 -31.90 -2.14 3.62
N GLU A 153 -32.03 -3.46 3.51
CA GLU A 153 -33.03 -4.20 4.29
C GLU A 153 -32.73 -4.11 5.80
N PRO A 154 -33.69 -3.67 6.65
CA PRO A 154 -33.46 -3.45 8.09
C PRO A 154 -32.88 -4.66 8.82
N GLY A 155 -33.43 -5.86 8.58
CA GLY A 155 -33.00 -7.08 9.28
C GLY A 155 -31.55 -7.43 9.01
N ALA A 156 -31.12 -7.37 7.75
CA ALA A 156 -29.73 -7.63 7.37
C ALA A 156 -28.77 -6.56 7.91
N LEU A 157 -29.23 -5.31 7.99
CA LEU A 157 -28.45 -4.20 8.55
C LEU A 157 -28.26 -4.33 10.07
N GLU A 158 -29.31 -4.74 10.80
CA GLU A 158 -29.24 -5.00 12.25
C GLU A 158 -28.33 -6.19 12.57
N GLU A 159 -28.41 -7.29 11.81
CA GLU A 159 -27.50 -8.43 11.99
C GLU A 159 -26.03 -8.04 11.74
N ALA A 160 -25.76 -7.29 10.67
CA ALA A 160 -24.43 -6.77 10.39
C ALA A 160 -23.96 -5.81 11.49
N LEU A 161 -24.87 -5.03 12.08
CA LEU A 161 -24.56 -4.09 13.17
C LEU A 161 -24.17 -4.85 14.44
N ASP A 162 -24.94 -5.87 14.82
CA ASP A 162 -24.68 -6.72 15.98
C ASP A 162 -23.35 -7.45 15.83
N ALA A 163 -23.03 -7.92 14.62
CA ALA A 163 -21.74 -8.48 14.29
C ALA A 163 -20.58 -7.47 14.44
N ALA A 164 -20.80 -6.21 14.05
CA ALA A 164 -19.76 -5.19 14.01
C ALA A 164 -19.50 -4.49 15.35
N ARG A 165 -20.52 -4.31 16.20
CA ARG A 165 -20.45 -3.32 17.29
C ARG A 165 -19.94 -3.80 18.62
N GLY A 166 -20.16 -5.04 19.02
CA GLY A 166 -20.13 -5.34 20.45
C GLY A 166 -21.12 -4.44 21.23
N LYS A 167 -21.40 -4.75 22.49
CA LYS A 167 -22.49 -4.09 23.24
C LYS A 167 -22.19 -2.60 23.51
N GLN A 168 -22.65 -1.62 22.71
CA GLN A 168 -22.72 -0.20 23.13
C GLN A 168 -23.47 0.77 22.17
N SER A 169 -24.14 1.76 22.79
CA SER A 169 -24.91 2.91 22.25
C SER A 169 -26.33 2.64 21.73
N LYS A 170 -27.32 3.38 22.29
CA LYS A 170 -28.74 3.35 21.89
C LYS A 170 -29.01 3.91 20.48
N VAL A 171 -28.16 4.81 19.96
CA VAL A 171 -28.31 5.36 18.59
C VAL A 171 -26.95 5.42 17.91
N PRO A 172 -26.74 4.64 16.84
CA PRO A 172 -25.50 4.66 16.09
C PRO A 172 -25.20 5.99 15.39
N ARG A 173 -23.95 6.43 15.45
CA ARG A 173 -23.40 7.42 14.51
C ARG A 173 -22.68 6.72 13.37
N TYR A 174 -22.91 7.13 12.12
CA TYR A 174 -22.33 6.48 10.95
C TYR A 174 -21.65 7.43 9.96
N ASP A 175 -20.67 6.91 9.23
CA ASP A 175 -20.17 7.50 7.99
C ASP A 175 -20.29 6.51 6.82
N ILE A 176 -20.10 7.01 5.60
CA ILE A 176 -20.08 6.20 4.37
C ILE A 176 -18.72 6.38 3.73
N ARG A 177 -18.05 5.27 3.42
CA ARG A 177 -16.74 5.28 2.77
C ARG A 177 -16.67 4.28 1.63
N PHE A 178 -15.85 4.59 0.64
CA PHE A 178 -15.70 3.83 -0.59
C PHE A 178 -14.33 3.14 -0.62
N SER A 179 -14.27 1.91 -1.15
CA SER A 179 -13.04 1.13 -1.15
C SER A 179 -12.03 1.45 -2.23
N SER A 180 -12.49 2.06 -3.32
CA SER A 180 -11.64 2.45 -4.44
C SER A 180 -11.64 3.97 -4.58
N GLU A 181 -10.45 4.56 -4.60
CA GLU A 181 -10.28 5.96 -4.99
C GLU A 181 -10.29 6.14 -6.52
N ARG A 182 -10.17 5.04 -7.28
CA ARG A 182 -9.87 5.08 -8.72
C ARG A 182 -11.00 4.72 -9.68
N THR A 183 -12.21 4.36 -9.23
CA THR A 183 -13.23 3.82 -10.16
C THR A 183 -14.59 4.49 -10.16
N LEU A 184 -14.89 5.39 -9.21
CA LEU A 184 -16.16 6.13 -9.28
C LEU A 184 -15.94 7.57 -9.69
N GLU A 185 -16.65 7.99 -10.73
CA GLU A 185 -16.80 9.40 -11.04
C GLU A 185 -17.33 10.15 -9.79
N PRO A 186 -16.81 11.35 -9.49
CA PRO A 186 -17.23 12.11 -8.32
C PRO A 186 -18.74 12.33 -8.24
N LYS A 187 -19.39 12.56 -9.39
CA LYS A 187 -20.85 12.71 -9.49
C LYS A 187 -21.58 11.44 -9.08
N LEU A 188 -21.19 10.29 -9.65
CA LEU A 188 -21.77 9.00 -9.29
C LEU A 188 -21.56 8.69 -7.81
N ARG A 189 -20.39 9.04 -7.25
CA ARG A 189 -20.07 8.83 -5.83
C ARG A 189 -20.99 9.64 -4.92
N GLN A 190 -21.27 10.87 -5.30
CA GLN A 190 -22.23 11.72 -4.61
C GLN A 190 -23.63 11.11 -4.65
N VAL A 191 -24.11 10.70 -5.83
CA VAL A 191 -25.43 10.07 -6.00
C VAL A 191 -25.57 8.81 -5.14
N VAL A 192 -24.59 7.91 -5.18
CA VAL A 192 -24.57 6.68 -4.36
C VAL A 192 -24.58 7.03 -2.87
N SER A 193 -23.74 7.96 -2.44
CA SER A 193 -23.66 8.38 -1.04
C SER A 193 -24.97 9.00 -0.54
N GLU A 194 -25.59 9.89 -1.30
CA GLU A 194 -26.87 10.52 -0.94
C GLU A 194 -28.03 9.53 -0.90
N SER A 195 -28.07 8.59 -1.86
CA SER A 195 -29.09 7.54 -1.91
C SER A 195 -28.98 6.61 -0.69
N LEU A 196 -27.77 6.17 -0.35
CA LEU A 196 -27.54 5.34 0.83
C LEU A 196 -27.85 6.09 2.13
N ARG A 197 -27.54 7.39 2.24
CA ARG A 197 -27.94 8.22 3.40
C ARG A 197 -29.46 8.31 3.54
N ARG A 198 -30.17 8.50 2.42
CA ARG A 198 -31.64 8.58 2.43
C ARG A 198 -32.25 7.25 2.83
N GLY A 199 -31.78 6.15 2.26
CA GLY A 199 -32.21 4.80 2.62
C GLY A 199 -31.94 4.50 4.10
N LEU A 200 -30.73 4.75 4.59
CA LEU A 200 -30.40 4.53 6.01
C LEU A 200 -31.30 5.35 6.94
N LYS A 201 -31.58 6.62 6.62
CA LYS A 201 -32.47 7.48 7.41
C LYS A 201 -33.91 6.94 7.48
N LYS A 202 -34.38 6.27 6.43
CA LYS A 202 -35.71 5.65 6.38
C LYS A 202 -35.76 4.37 7.22
N GLN A 203 -34.69 3.57 7.16
CA GLN A 203 -34.69 2.20 7.70
C GLN A 203 -34.26 2.14 9.16
N VAL A 204 -33.37 3.03 9.60
CA VAL A 204 -32.80 3.00 10.96
C VAL A 204 -32.64 4.40 11.55
N PRO A 205 -32.76 4.58 12.88
CA PRO A 205 -32.69 5.89 13.54
C PRO A 205 -31.25 6.43 13.66
N TRP A 206 -30.33 5.98 12.81
CA TRP A 206 -28.91 6.31 12.92
C TRP A 206 -28.64 7.77 12.50
N ARG A 207 -27.61 8.37 13.10
CA ARG A 207 -27.20 9.75 12.80
C ARG A 207 -25.94 9.76 11.94
N PHE A 208 -25.95 10.48 10.83
CA PHE A 208 -24.74 10.69 10.03
C PHE A 208 -23.75 11.58 10.80
N ASP A 209 -22.51 11.14 10.98
CA ASP A 209 -21.41 11.89 11.60
C ASP A 209 -20.08 11.43 10.98
N GLU A 210 -19.60 12.21 10.00
CA GLU A 210 -18.35 11.94 9.29
C GLU A 210 -17.10 12.07 10.18
N LYS A 211 -17.16 12.94 11.20
CA LYS A 211 -15.99 13.24 12.05
C LYS A 211 -15.82 12.21 13.15
N ARG A 212 -16.92 11.69 13.69
CA ARG A 212 -16.93 10.74 14.82
C ARG A 212 -17.90 9.58 14.57
N PRO A 213 -17.72 8.83 13.48
CA PRO A 213 -18.53 7.66 13.21
C PRO A 213 -18.25 6.59 14.26
N GLN A 214 -19.30 5.93 14.71
CA GLN A 214 -19.21 4.69 15.49
C GLN A 214 -19.33 3.46 14.60
N VAL A 215 -19.92 3.61 13.40
CA VAL A 215 -20.07 2.59 12.37
C VAL A 215 -19.63 3.19 11.06
N THR A 216 -18.92 2.43 10.25
CA THR A 216 -18.61 2.84 8.88
C THR A 216 -19.34 1.93 7.92
N LEU A 217 -20.28 2.49 7.15
CA LEU A 217 -20.82 1.83 5.98
C LEU A 217 -19.73 1.83 4.90
N TRP A 218 -19.34 0.65 4.48
CA TRP A 218 -18.33 0.44 3.47
C TRP A 218 -18.98 0.06 2.15
N VAL A 219 -18.66 0.82 1.11
CA VAL A 219 -19.13 0.62 -0.26
C VAL A 219 -17.95 0.13 -1.09
N HIS A 220 -18.00 -1.13 -1.50
CA HIS A 220 -17.08 -1.67 -2.48
C HIS A 220 -17.71 -1.61 -3.86
N TRP A 221 -17.15 -0.79 -4.73
CA TRP A 221 -17.57 -0.68 -6.12
C TRP A 221 -16.49 -1.24 -7.04
N GLY A 222 -16.70 -2.47 -7.47
CA GLY A 222 -15.82 -3.19 -8.37
C GLY A 222 -16.24 -3.06 -9.84
N PRO A 223 -15.49 -3.69 -10.76
CA PRO A 223 -15.81 -3.68 -12.20
C PRO A 223 -17.13 -4.37 -12.55
N SER A 224 -17.50 -5.42 -11.82
CA SER A 224 -18.70 -6.24 -12.05
C SER A 224 -19.46 -6.55 -10.76
N SER A 225 -19.27 -5.74 -9.72
CA SER A 225 -19.86 -6.02 -8.41
C SER A 225 -20.02 -4.78 -7.56
N LEU A 226 -21.12 -4.71 -6.82
CA LEU A 226 -21.33 -3.80 -5.70
C LEU A 226 -21.47 -4.62 -4.42
N ALA A 227 -20.68 -4.30 -3.40
CA ALA A 227 -20.87 -4.88 -2.06
C ALA A 227 -21.03 -3.77 -1.02
N LEU A 228 -22.05 -3.91 -0.18
CA LEU A 228 -22.34 -3.02 0.93
C LEU A 228 -22.18 -3.79 2.24
N GLY A 229 -21.42 -3.24 3.17
CA GLY A 229 -21.23 -3.86 4.47
C GLY A 229 -20.81 -2.89 5.56
N LEU A 230 -20.93 -3.33 6.80
CA LEU A 230 -20.49 -2.56 7.95
C LEU A 230 -19.06 -2.98 8.31
N ALA A 231 -18.14 -2.02 8.28
CA ALA A 231 -16.75 -2.28 8.64
C ALA A 231 -16.64 -2.52 10.15
N SER A 232 -16.01 -3.62 10.53
CA SER A 232 -15.49 -3.78 11.89
C SER A 232 -14.51 -2.66 12.18
N VAL A 233 -14.59 -2.07 13.37
CA VAL A 233 -13.67 -1.01 13.80
C VAL A 233 -12.29 -1.62 14.03
N LEU A 234 -11.50 -1.72 12.96
CA LEU A 234 -10.08 -1.98 13.10
C LEU A 234 -9.41 -0.69 13.56
N SER A 235 -8.55 -0.81 14.57
CA SER A 235 -7.77 0.34 15.04
C SER A 235 -6.99 0.95 13.87
N ALA A 236 -6.83 2.27 13.86
CA ALA A 236 -5.97 2.95 12.88
C ALA A 236 -4.55 2.38 12.88
N GLU A 237 -4.11 1.90 14.05
CA GLU A 237 -2.87 1.14 14.21
C GLU A 237 -2.85 -0.12 13.35
N ARG A 238 -3.87 -1.00 13.40
CA ARG A 238 -3.91 -2.21 12.57
C ARG A 238 -3.78 -1.92 11.08
N ARG A 239 -4.42 -0.84 10.59
CA ARG A 239 -4.30 -0.43 9.18
C ARG A 239 -2.85 -0.17 8.77
N ASN A 240 -2.07 0.46 9.65
CA ASN A 240 -0.67 0.77 9.39
C ASN A 240 0.28 -0.44 9.55
N LEU A 241 -0.21 -1.53 10.13
CA LEU A 241 0.58 -2.72 10.45
C LEU A 241 0.40 -3.88 9.46
N CYS A 242 -0.51 -3.77 8.48
CA CYS A 242 -0.78 -4.86 7.53
C CYS A 242 0.47 -5.27 6.72
N ARG A 243 1.30 -4.31 6.27
CA ARG A 243 2.58 -4.56 5.59
C ARG A 243 3.58 -5.30 6.48
N LEU A 244 3.72 -4.84 7.72
CA LEU A 244 4.60 -5.50 8.69
C LEU A 244 4.09 -6.89 9.08
N SER A 245 2.77 -7.07 9.08
CA SER A 245 2.14 -8.37 9.31
C SER A 245 2.37 -9.33 8.15
N ALA A 246 2.41 -8.82 6.91
CA ALA A 246 2.74 -9.60 5.73
C ALA A 246 4.16 -10.20 5.83
N LEU A 247 5.13 -9.46 6.38
CA LEU A 247 6.46 -10.00 6.71
C LEU A 247 6.34 -11.22 7.64
N GLY A 248 5.61 -11.05 8.75
CA GLY A 248 5.39 -12.11 9.74
C GLY A 248 4.70 -13.35 9.17
N LEU A 249 3.65 -13.16 8.36
CA LEU A 249 2.89 -14.24 7.73
C LEU A 249 3.73 -15.08 6.77
N LEU A 250 4.53 -14.42 5.93
CA LEU A 250 5.42 -15.09 4.96
C LEU A 250 6.59 -15.77 5.66
N GLY A 251 7.15 -15.16 6.71
CA GLY A 251 8.18 -15.80 7.53
C GLY A 251 7.67 -17.03 8.26
N ALA A 252 6.45 -16.98 8.78
CA ALA A 252 5.81 -18.08 9.49
C ALA A 252 5.62 -19.34 8.63
N GLU A 253 5.72 -19.24 7.30
CA GLU A 253 5.68 -20.41 6.41
C GLU A 253 6.91 -21.32 6.54
N ALA A 254 8.06 -20.78 6.96
CA ALA A 254 9.26 -21.58 7.25
C ALA A 254 9.51 -21.79 8.73
N ALA A 255 8.57 -21.42 9.61
CA ALA A 255 8.72 -21.61 11.03
C ALA A 255 8.73 -23.10 11.38
N GLN A 256 9.86 -23.57 11.90
CA GLN A 256 10.06 -24.91 12.44
C GLN A 256 10.37 -24.88 13.94
N GLY A 257 10.31 -23.70 14.56
CA GLY A 257 10.53 -23.47 16.00
C GLY A 257 11.95 -23.05 16.36
N GLY A 258 12.79 -22.69 15.39
CA GLY A 258 14.09 -22.07 15.66
C GLY A 258 14.03 -20.55 15.79
N ALA A 259 15.15 -19.90 15.43
CA ALA A 259 15.28 -18.47 15.68
C ALA A 259 14.55 -17.61 14.63
N LEU A 260 14.04 -16.48 15.09
CA LEU A 260 13.53 -15.37 14.29
C LEU A 260 14.46 -14.17 14.46
N ALA A 261 14.86 -13.54 13.35
CA ALA A 261 15.73 -12.37 13.40
C ALA A 261 15.17 -11.15 12.64
N ASP A 262 15.50 -9.96 13.12
CA ASP A 262 15.33 -8.70 12.40
C ASP A 262 16.60 -7.84 12.51
N PRO A 263 17.38 -7.70 11.41
CA PRO A 263 18.66 -7.00 11.41
C PRO A 263 18.53 -5.46 11.44
N CYS A 264 17.32 -4.91 11.26
CA CYS A 264 17.05 -3.48 11.36
C CYS A 264 15.76 -3.25 12.15
N CYS A 265 15.72 -3.78 13.38
CA CYS A 265 14.47 -3.97 14.11
C CYS A 265 13.74 -2.68 14.50
N GLY A 266 14.41 -1.52 14.47
CA GLY A 266 13.80 -0.25 14.84
C GLY A 266 13.15 -0.31 16.22
N HIS A 267 11.85 -0.02 16.27
CA HIS A 267 11.05 -0.08 17.48
C HIS A 267 10.50 -1.48 17.82
N GLY A 268 10.94 -2.53 17.11
CA GLY A 268 10.58 -3.93 17.36
C GLY A 268 9.20 -4.35 16.85
N LYS A 269 8.56 -3.54 15.98
CA LYS A 269 7.18 -3.80 15.52
C LYS A 269 7.05 -5.05 14.67
N VAL A 270 8.01 -5.32 13.78
CA VAL A 270 8.03 -6.52 12.94
C VAL A 270 8.11 -7.77 13.81
N LEU A 271 9.07 -7.81 14.74
CA LEU A 271 9.23 -8.91 15.71
C LEU A 271 7.98 -9.09 16.59
N GLN A 272 7.39 -8.00 17.08
CA GLN A 272 6.17 -8.07 17.90
C GLN A 272 5.00 -8.69 17.14
N LEU A 273 4.83 -8.33 15.87
CA LEU A 273 3.77 -8.89 15.02
C LEU A 273 4.05 -10.35 14.68
N ALA A 274 5.29 -10.68 14.33
CA ALA A 274 5.68 -12.06 14.05
C ALA A 274 5.39 -12.99 15.22
N LEU A 275 5.71 -12.58 16.46
CA LEU A 275 5.37 -13.31 17.69
C LEU A 275 3.87 -13.57 17.88
N ARG A 276 3.00 -12.72 17.32
CA ARG A 276 1.54 -12.92 17.38
C ARG A 276 1.01 -13.84 16.26
N ILE A 277 1.71 -13.88 15.14
CA ILE A 277 1.30 -14.61 13.92
C ILE A 277 1.83 -16.04 13.94
N TRP A 278 2.99 -16.28 14.54
CA TRP A 278 3.68 -17.55 14.43
C TRP A 278 2.94 -18.69 15.12
N PRO A 279 2.80 -19.86 14.46
CA PRO A 279 2.03 -20.99 15.01
C PRO A 279 2.74 -21.66 16.20
N LYS A 280 4.07 -21.57 16.24
CA LYS A 280 4.92 -22.02 17.34
C LYS A 280 5.82 -20.87 17.74
N GLU A 281 5.99 -20.68 19.05
CA GLU A 281 6.90 -19.66 19.55
C GLU A 281 8.34 -19.98 19.06
N PRO A 282 9.04 -19.02 18.45
CA PRO A 282 10.43 -19.21 18.07
C PRO A 282 11.28 -19.53 19.31
N SER A 283 12.25 -20.43 19.21
CA SER A 283 13.18 -20.73 20.31
C SER A 283 13.96 -19.49 20.75
N ARG A 284 14.13 -18.52 19.85
CA ARG A 284 14.87 -17.29 20.08
C ARG A 284 14.38 -16.20 19.14
N VAL A 285 14.20 -14.99 19.67
CA VAL A 285 13.97 -13.79 18.86
C VAL A 285 15.16 -12.86 18.99
N VAL A 286 15.74 -12.43 17.88
CA VAL A 286 16.90 -11.52 17.85
C VAL A 286 16.55 -10.27 17.06
N GLY A 287 16.84 -9.11 17.63
CA GLY A 287 16.67 -7.82 16.96
C GLY A 287 17.94 -6.98 17.04
N GLN A 288 18.31 -6.33 15.94
CA GLN A 288 19.47 -5.46 15.87
C GLN A 288 19.10 -4.11 15.25
N ASP A 289 19.63 -3.01 15.79
CA ASP A 289 19.51 -1.67 15.20
C ASP A 289 20.69 -0.80 15.67
N LEU A 290 21.15 0.13 14.82
CA LEU A 290 22.22 1.07 15.17
C LEU A 290 21.78 2.10 16.21
N ARG A 291 20.49 2.44 16.23
CA ARG A 291 19.93 3.53 17.05
C ARG A 291 19.56 2.99 18.41
N GLN A 292 20.33 3.36 19.41
CA GLN A 292 20.06 3.05 20.82
C GLN A 292 18.66 3.47 21.28
N ALA A 293 18.14 4.59 20.78
CA ALA A 293 16.79 5.04 21.09
C ALA A 293 15.69 4.08 20.57
N ALA A 294 15.92 3.52 19.39
CA ALA A 294 15.01 2.54 18.78
C ALA A 294 15.02 1.24 19.59
N LEU A 295 16.22 0.72 19.92
CA LEU A 295 16.39 -0.47 20.76
C LEU A 295 15.76 -0.31 22.15
N LYS A 296 15.89 0.84 22.80
CA LYS A 296 15.21 1.11 24.09
C LYS A 296 13.68 1.01 23.96
N THR A 297 13.13 1.44 22.83
CA THR A 297 11.68 1.35 22.57
C THR A 297 11.27 -0.08 22.23
N ALA A 298 12.08 -0.79 21.44
CA ALA A 298 11.89 -2.20 21.16
C ALA A 298 11.93 -3.03 22.45
N GLN A 299 12.85 -2.74 23.37
CA GLN A 299 12.98 -3.40 24.67
C GLN A 299 11.73 -3.23 25.55
N LYS A 300 11.11 -2.04 25.52
CA LYS A 300 9.83 -1.80 26.21
C LYS A 300 8.67 -2.58 25.57
N THR A 301 8.73 -2.78 24.26
CA THR A 301 7.64 -3.40 23.48
C THR A 301 7.70 -4.93 23.54
N LEU A 302 8.91 -5.49 23.49
CA LEU A 302 9.17 -6.93 23.41
C LEU A 302 9.53 -7.54 24.77
N GLY A 303 9.98 -6.74 25.74
CA GLY A 303 10.41 -7.24 27.04
C GLY A 303 11.55 -8.25 26.89
N SER A 304 11.52 -9.31 27.71
CA SER A 304 12.50 -10.41 27.65
C SER A 304 12.27 -11.40 26.51
N ALA A 305 11.21 -11.23 25.70
CA ALA A 305 10.91 -12.14 24.60
C ALA A 305 11.92 -12.06 23.44
N ALA A 306 12.73 -10.99 23.37
CA ALA A 306 13.73 -10.79 22.34
C ALA A 306 15.09 -10.39 22.91
N ALA A 307 16.16 -10.97 22.35
CA ALA A 307 17.53 -10.54 22.55
C ALA A 307 17.83 -9.38 21.60
N LEU A 308 17.86 -8.16 22.15
CA LEU A 308 18.11 -6.93 21.40
C LEU A 308 19.56 -6.48 21.55
N CYS A 309 20.25 -6.22 20.45
CA CYS A 309 21.64 -5.78 20.46
C CYS A 309 21.89 -4.59 19.51
N PRO A 310 22.82 -3.69 19.83
CA PRO A 310 23.26 -2.69 18.89
C PRO A 310 24.07 -3.29 17.73
N GLY A 311 23.88 -2.75 16.54
CA GLY A 311 24.77 -2.99 15.40
C GLY A 311 24.13 -2.66 14.06
N ASP A 312 24.88 -2.86 12.99
CA ASP A 312 24.58 -2.37 11.63
C ASP A 312 23.71 -3.31 10.79
N GLY A 313 23.23 -4.40 11.37
CA GLY A 313 22.43 -5.43 10.70
C GLY A 313 23.23 -6.38 9.80
N GLY A 314 24.53 -6.13 9.62
CA GLY A 314 25.43 -6.99 8.83
C GLY A 314 26.00 -8.17 9.60
N GLN A 315 25.80 -8.22 10.92
CA GLN A 315 26.28 -9.30 11.79
C GLN A 315 25.33 -9.53 12.95
N LEU A 316 24.40 -10.47 12.77
CA LEU A 316 23.45 -10.92 13.78
C LEU A 316 24.14 -11.84 14.79
N ALA A 317 23.72 -11.75 16.05
CA ALA A 317 24.20 -12.60 17.15
C ALA A 317 23.60 -14.02 17.12
N LEU A 318 23.68 -14.66 15.95
CA LEU A 318 23.16 -15.99 15.61
C LEU A 318 24.24 -16.82 14.92
N GLN A 319 24.20 -18.13 15.15
CA GLN A 319 25.04 -19.10 14.47
C GLN A 319 24.58 -19.29 13.01
N PRO A 320 25.48 -19.72 12.11
CA PRO A 320 25.07 -20.12 10.77
C PRO A 320 23.98 -21.19 10.81
N GLY A 321 22.91 -21.01 10.06
CA GLY A 321 21.79 -21.95 10.02
C GLY A 321 20.86 -21.99 11.24
N GLU A 322 21.01 -21.09 12.22
CA GLU A 322 20.16 -21.09 13.43
C GLU A 322 18.72 -20.61 13.16
N ALA A 323 18.53 -19.67 12.22
CA ALA A 323 17.26 -18.98 11.99
C ALA A 323 16.33 -19.71 11.03
N ASP A 324 15.05 -19.77 11.37
CA ASP A 324 13.95 -20.12 10.46
C ASP A 324 13.65 -19.00 9.48
N ALA A 325 13.63 -17.77 10.01
CA ALA A 325 13.24 -16.60 9.25
C ALA A 325 14.04 -15.36 9.67
N VAL A 326 14.32 -14.52 8.68
CA VAL A 326 14.83 -13.17 8.83
C VAL A 326 13.80 -12.23 8.22
N LEU A 327 13.25 -11.33 9.03
CA LEU A 327 12.22 -10.37 8.66
C LEU A 327 12.79 -8.97 8.78
N CYS A 328 12.68 -8.13 7.75
CA CYS A 328 13.24 -6.79 7.84
C CYS A 328 12.40 -5.76 7.06
N ASP A 329 12.10 -4.64 7.71
CA ASP A 329 11.67 -3.40 7.06
C ASP A 329 12.92 -2.55 6.81
N LEU A 330 13.47 -2.65 5.60
CA LEU A 330 14.74 -2.04 5.25
C LEU A 330 14.61 -0.51 5.30
N PRO A 331 15.63 0.20 5.81
CA PRO A 331 15.62 1.65 5.76
C PRO A 331 15.65 2.14 4.31
N ASN A 332 14.83 3.15 4.04
CA ASN A 332 14.68 3.76 2.71
C ASN A 332 15.32 5.16 2.64
N SER A 333 15.90 5.63 3.76
CA SER A 333 16.56 6.93 3.87
C SER A 333 18.07 6.76 3.82
N GLY A 334 18.75 7.67 3.12
CA GLY A 334 20.20 7.69 2.97
C GLY A 334 20.57 7.88 1.50
N GLU A 335 21.87 8.02 1.24
CA GLU A 335 22.36 8.01 -0.14
C GLU A 335 22.16 6.60 -0.74
N PRO A 336 21.86 6.49 -2.05
CA PRO A 336 21.65 5.19 -2.71
C PRO A 336 22.80 4.21 -2.49
N GLU A 337 24.05 4.66 -2.48
CA GLU A 337 25.24 3.83 -2.27
C GLU A 337 25.28 3.25 -0.85
N GLU A 338 24.87 4.03 0.17
CA GLU A 338 24.78 3.55 1.55
C GLU A 338 23.68 2.49 1.69
N CYS A 339 22.53 2.72 1.03
CA CYS A 339 21.43 1.77 0.98
C CYS A 339 21.86 0.46 0.30
N GLU A 340 22.52 0.54 -0.87
CA GLU A 340 23.02 -0.63 -1.59
C GLU A 340 23.99 -1.46 -0.74
N GLN A 341 24.95 -0.79 -0.09
CA GLN A 341 25.92 -1.46 0.79
C GLN A 341 25.23 -2.14 1.98
N LEU A 342 24.28 -1.45 2.62
CA LEU A 342 23.51 -2.02 3.72
C LEU A 342 22.71 -3.23 3.26
N TYR A 343 22.00 -3.13 2.14
CA TYR A 343 21.17 -4.22 1.60
C TYR A 343 22.04 -5.44 1.29
N HIS A 344 23.22 -5.23 0.69
CA HIS A 344 24.18 -6.30 0.46
C HIS A 344 24.64 -6.97 1.76
N ARG A 345 24.97 -6.19 2.81
CA ARG A 345 25.35 -6.74 4.12
C ARG A 345 24.21 -7.55 4.76
N VAL A 346 22.99 -7.00 4.79
CA VAL A 346 21.80 -7.66 5.36
C VAL A 346 21.48 -8.96 4.62
N VAL A 347 21.46 -8.94 3.29
CA VAL A 347 21.18 -10.14 2.48
C VAL A 347 22.28 -11.18 2.68
N LYS A 348 23.56 -10.79 2.66
CA LYS A 348 24.67 -11.71 2.92
C LYS A 348 24.57 -12.35 4.29
N GLU A 349 24.24 -11.56 5.31
CA GLU A 349 24.12 -12.04 6.68
C GLU A 349 22.92 -12.98 6.86
N ALA A 350 21.78 -12.63 6.26
CA ALA A 350 20.62 -13.51 6.22
C ALA A 350 20.96 -14.87 5.58
N ALA A 351 21.74 -14.87 4.49
CA ALA A 351 22.20 -16.12 3.87
C ALA A 351 23.07 -16.96 4.81
N ARG A 352 23.83 -16.34 5.72
CA ARG A 352 24.62 -17.05 6.73
C ARG A 352 23.72 -17.67 7.80
N VAL A 353 22.87 -16.87 8.43
CA VAL A 353 22.11 -17.28 9.63
C VAL A 353 20.89 -18.13 9.34
N LEU A 354 20.29 -18.01 8.15
CA LEU A 354 19.13 -18.84 7.79
C LEU A 354 19.55 -20.29 7.62
N ARG A 355 18.73 -21.20 8.12
CA ARG A 355 18.81 -22.62 7.73
C ARG A 355 18.42 -22.80 6.27
N SER A 356 18.72 -23.97 5.75
CA SER A 356 18.14 -24.50 4.53
C SER A 356 16.61 -24.36 4.48
N GLN A 357 16.08 -23.85 3.38
CA GLN A 357 14.64 -23.56 3.21
C GLN A 357 14.09 -22.46 4.13
N GLY A 358 14.95 -21.83 4.95
CA GLY A 358 14.60 -20.66 5.74
C GLY A 358 14.17 -19.48 4.86
N ARG A 359 13.39 -18.56 5.44
CA ARG A 359 12.78 -17.44 4.72
C ARG A 359 13.48 -16.12 5.03
N LEU A 360 13.89 -15.41 3.98
CA LEU A 360 14.23 -13.99 4.08
C LEU A 360 13.04 -13.19 3.52
N VAL A 361 12.41 -12.38 4.35
CA VAL A 361 11.29 -11.51 3.93
C VAL A 361 11.66 -10.06 4.18
N LEU A 362 11.66 -9.27 3.11
CA LEU A 362 12.15 -7.89 3.10
C LEU A 362 11.07 -6.95 2.59
N LEU A 363 10.86 -5.84 3.29
CA LEU A 363 10.11 -4.69 2.81
C LEU A 363 11.11 -3.59 2.44
N CYS A 364 11.04 -3.05 1.23
CA CYS A 364 12.01 -2.08 0.71
C CYS A 364 11.33 -1.04 -0.17
N GLY A 365 11.74 0.22 -0.07
CA GLY A 365 11.31 1.34 -0.90
C GLY A 365 12.20 1.61 -2.12
N GLN A 366 13.31 0.88 -2.27
CA GLN A 366 14.29 1.01 -3.37
C GLN A 366 14.55 -0.37 -4.01
N PRO A 367 13.55 -0.96 -4.69
CA PRO A 367 13.59 -2.35 -5.15
C PRO A 367 14.74 -2.65 -6.13
N GLU A 368 15.15 -1.66 -6.92
CA GLU A 368 16.30 -1.75 -7.83
C GLU A 368 17.63 -2.01 -7.11
N LEU A 369 17.87 -1.36 -5.97
CA LEU A 369 19.08 -1.59 -5.17
C LEU A 369 19.04 -2.97 -4.51
N LEU A 370 17.88 -3.37 -4.01
CA LEU A 370 17.70 -4.68 -3.40
C LEU A 370 17.95 -5.81 -4.41
N ALA A 371 17.48 -5.67 -5.65
CA ALA A 371 17.66 -6.67 -6.69
C ALA A 371 19.16 -7.02 -6.90
N ALA A 372 20.05 -6.02 -6.89
CA ALA A 372 21.49 -6.23 -7.02
C ALA A 372 22.10 -7.06 -5.87
N ALA A 373 21.60 -6.87 -4.64
CA ALA A 373 22.03 -7.63 -3.47
C ALA A 373 21.54 -9.09 -3.51
N VAL A 374 20.31 -9.32 -4.00
CA VAL A 374 19.70 -10.65 -4.04
C VAL A 374 20.32 -11.54 -5.11
N VAL A 375 20.68 -11.02 -6.29
CA VAL A 375 21.19 -11.85 -7.40
C VAL A 375 22.43 -12.69 -7.03
N LYS A 376 23.24 -12.22 -6.08
CA LYS A 376 24.50 -12.89 -5.69
C LYS A 376 24.33 -14.01 -4.65
N GLY A 377 23.16 -14.17 -4.06
CA GLY A 377 22.95 -15.08 -2.92
C GLY A 377 22.29 -16.41 -3.27
N PRO A 378 22.23 -17.36 -2.30
CA PRO A 378 21.60 -18.68 -2.45
C PRO A 378 20.06 -18.64 -2.44
N TRP A 379 19.46 -17.79 -3.26
CA TRP A 379 18.04 -17.47 -3.13
C TRP A 379 17.19 -18.07 -4.23
N LYS A 380 16.06 -18.64 -3.83
CA LYS A 380 14.92 -18.91 -4.70
C LYS A 380 13.81 -17.92 -4.36
N THR A 381 13.43 -17.08 -5.31
CA THR A 381 12.33 -16.13 -5.12
C THR A 381 11.00 -16.87 -5.01
N ARG A 382 10.29 -16.66 -3.90
CA ARG A 382 8.93 -17.19 -3.67
C ARG A 382 7.85 -16.23 -4.13
N GLY A 383 8.11 -14.95 -3.97
CA GLY A 383 7.24 -13.91 -4.47
C GLY A 383 7.83 -12.53 -4.27
N ALA A 384 7.34 -11.61 -5.08
CA ALA A 384 7.60 -10.19 -4.98
C ALA A 384 6.29 -9.47 -5.23
N TRP A 385 5.92 -8.59 -4.30
CA TRP A 385 4.64 -7.88 -4.29
C TRP A 385 4.93 -6.38 -4.31
N PRO A 386 4.80 -5.73 -5.48
CA PRO A 386 4.90 -4.28 -5.56
C PRO A 386 3.70 -3.67 -4.83
N MET A 387 3.95 -2.68 -4.00
CA MET A 387 2.94 -1.93 -3.26
C MET A 387 3.07 -0.46 -3.61
N THR A 388 1.95 0.25 -3.57
CA THR A 388 1.94 1.69 -3.83
C THR A 388 1.37 2.41 -2.62
N ARG A 389 2.14 3.35 -2.07
CA ARG A 389 1.71 4.15 -0.93
C ARG A 389 2.07 5.60 -1.18
N LYS A 390 1.07 6.49 -1.23
CA LYS A 390 1.29 7.95 -1.38
C LYS A 390 2.25 8.31 -2.53
N ALA A 391 2.13 7.62 -3.67
CA ALA A 391 3.01 7.72 -4.85
C ALA A 391 4.42 7.11 -4.72
N GLU A 392 4.82 6.62 -3.55
CA GLU A 392 6.03 5.82 -3.38
C GLU A 392 5.75 4.36 -3.76
N VAL A 393 6.71 3.75 -4.46
CA VAL A 393 6.69 2.34 -4.82
C VAL A 393 7.52 1.60 -3.77
N GLU A 394 6.86 0.74 -3.00
CA GLU A 394 7.52 -0.20 -2.11
C GLU A 394 7.44 -1.61 -2.71
N GLN A 395 8.29 -2.51 -2.25
CA GLN A 395 8.25 -3.91 -2.64
C GLN A 395 8.45 -4.80 -1.41
N LEU A 396 7.55 -5.77 -1.27
CA LEU A 396 7.70 -6.88 -0.35
C LEU A 396 8.30 -8.05 -1.12
N VAL A 397 9.43 -8.58 -0.68
CA VAL A 397 10.15 -9.68 -1.33
C VAL A 397 10.28 -10.84 -0.35
N CYS A 398 9.93 -12.05 -0.80
CA CYS A 398 10.11 -13.29 -0.04
C CYS A 398 11.04 -14.24 -0.79
N LEU A 399 12.13 -14.61 -0.12
CA LEU A 399 13.19 -15.47 -0.64
C LEU A 399 13.31 -16.73 0.22
N GLU A 400 13.56 -17.86 -0.43
CA GLU A 400 13.93 -19.13 0.19
C GLU A 400 15.43 -19.33 0.08
N LYS A 401 16.10 -19.70 1.17
CA LYS A 401 17.50 -20.15 1.10
C LYS A 401 17.57 -21.57 0.54
N MET A 402 18.34 -21.78 -0.52
CA MET A 402 18.53 -23.11 -1.15
C MET A 402 19.56 -23.97 -0.40
N GLU A 403 19.41 -25.30 -0.48
CA GLU A 403 20.36 -26.29 0.05
C GLU A 403 21.49 -26.48 -0.96
N ASP A 404 22.71 -26.09 -0.60
CA ASP A 404 23.93 -26.38 -1.37
C ASP A 404 24.15 -25.73 -2.75
N ALA A 405 25.41 -25.85 -3.17
CA ALA A 405 25.90 -25.45 -4.48
C ALA A 405 25.27 -26.26 -5.63
N ALA A 406 24.74 -27.46 -5.36
CA ALA A 406 24.07 -28.29 -6.37
C ALA A 406 22.75 -27.65 -6.82
N ASP A 407 21.92 -27.19 -5.89
CA ASP A 407 20.71 -26.42 -6.19
C ASP A 407 21.06 -25.11 -6.90
N ARG A 408 22.15 -24.45 -6.48
CA ARG A 408 22.65 -23.26 -7.20
C ARG A 408 23.01 -23.60 -8.64
N ARG A 409 23.76 -24.67 -8.91
CA ARG A 409 24.12 -25.09 -10.27
C ARG A 409 22.89 -25.40 -11.10
N ALA A 410 21.86 -26.02 -10.52
CA ALA A 410 20.60 -26.29 -11.22
C ALA A 410 19.85 -25.00 -11.58
N VAL A 411 19.78 -24.02 -10.66
CA VAL A 411 19.13 -22.73 -10.91
C VAL A 411 19.94 -21.85 -11.86
N GLU A 412 21.27 -21.86 -11.75
CA GLU A 412 22.19 -21.18 -12.68
C GLU A 412 22.09 -21.79 -14.07
N ALA A 413 22.07 -23.12 -14.19
CA ALA A 413 21.86 -23.81 -15.46
C ALA A 413 20.52 -23.43 -16.09
N ALA A 414 19.42 -23.44 -15.33
CA ALA A 414 18.11 -23.03 -15.83
C ALA A 414 18.05 -21.53 -16.20
N SER A 415 18.71 -20.67 -15.43
CA SER A 415 18.78 -19.24 -15.73
C SER A 415 19.61 -18.95 -16.98
N LYS A 416 20.70 -19.69 -17.16
CA LYS A 416 21.55 -19.65 -18.35
C LYS A 416 20.81 -20.20 -19.56
N GLU A 417 20.06 -21.29 -19.44
CA GLU A 417 19.21 -21.81 -20.53
C GLU A 417 18.15 -20.78 -20.97
N ILE A 418 17.55 -20.03 -20.03
CA ILE A 418 16.62 -18.94 -20.36
C ILE A 418 17.33 -17.75 -21.02
N ALA A 419 18.55 -17.43 -20.60
CA ALA A 419 19.32 -16.31 -21.16
C ALA A 419 19.93 -16.63 -22.53
N ASP A 420 20.35 -17.88 -22.72
CA ASP A 420 20.94 -18.41 -23.95
C ASP A 420 19.85 -18.88 -24.93
N ALA A 421 18.58 -18.95 -24.50
CA ALA A 421 17.46 -19.20 -25.39
C ALA A 421 17.50 -18.14 -26.48
N PRO A 422 17.80 -18.51 -27.75
CA PRO A 422 17.96 -17.54 -28.82
C PRO A 422 16.66 -16.76 -28.90
N ASP A 423 16.78 -15.42 -28.86
CA ASP A 423 15.70 -14.45 -28.85
C ASP A 423 14.69 -14.89 -29.92
N ALA A 424 13.67 -15.63 -29.46
CA ALA A 424 12.87 -16.44 -30.34
C ALA A 424 11.89 -15.48 -30.98
N ALA A 425 12.36 -14.79 -32.03
CA ALA A 425 11.55 -14.05 -32.96
C ALA A 425 10.29 -14.88 -33.17
N PRO A 426 9.09 -14.30 -32.95
CA PRO A 426 7.86 -15.05 -32.84
C PRO A 426 7.79 -15.98 -34.03
N ARG A 427 7.97 -17.29 -33.77
CA ARG A 427 8.08 -18.29 -34.83
C ARG A 427 6.83 -18.15 -35.66
N ARG A 428 6.94 -17.50 -36.83
CA ARG A 428 5.97 -17.61 -37.90
C ARG A 428 5.83 -19.11 -38.11
N ARG A 429 4.71 -19.67 -37.64
CA ARG A 429 4.31 -21.03 -38.00
C ARG A 429 4.09 -21.03 -39.50
N SER A 430 5.17 -21.16 -40.26
CA SER A 430 5.12 -21.39 -41.68
C SER A 430 4.69 -22.84 -41.89
N ARG A 431 3.50 -22.96 -42.46
CA ARG A 431 3.14 -23.95 -43.49
C ARG A 431 3.53 -25.40 -43.22
N ARG A 432 2.74 -26.07 -42.37
CA ARG A 432 2.24 -27.44 -42.64
C ARG A 432 0.81 -27.58 -42.10
N PHE A 433 -0.11 -26.83 -42.70
CA PHE A 433 -1.54 -27.15 -42.73
C PHE A 433 -1.97 -27.01 -44.18
N GLY A 434 -1.51 -27.93 -45.01
CA GLY A 434 -2.08 -28.15 -46.33
C GLY A 434 -3.04 -29.31 -46.22
N LYS A 435 -4.35 -29.03 -46.21
CA LYS A 435 -5.36 -29.59 -47.14
C LYS A 435 -6.83 -29.57 -46.66
N ASP A 436 -7.15 -29.26 -45.40
CA ASP A 436 -8.55 -29.42 -44.94
C ASP A 436 -9.30 -28.14 -44.52
N LEU A 437 -8.97 -26.99 -45.11
CA LEU A 437 -9.82 -25.80 -44.99
C LEU A 437 -10.20 -25.30 -46.38
N ALA A 438 -11.08 -26.07 -47.03
CA ALA A 438 -11.91 -25.53 -48.09
C ALA A 438 -12.76 -24.38 -47.50
N PHE A 439 -12.52 -23.20 -48.04
CA PHE A 439 -13.30 -21.99 -47.76
C PHE A 439 -14.66 -22.17 -48.42
N ASP A 440 -15.70 -22.50 -47.64
CA ASP A 440 -17.08 -22.51 -48.14
C ASP A 440 -17.60 -21.07 -48.19
N GLU A 441 -17.31 -20.43 -49.33
CA GLU A 441 -17.67 -19.05 -49.66
C GLU A 441 -19.19 -18.80 -49.69
N LYS A 442 -20.02 -19.86 -49.59
CA LYS A 442 -21.48 -19.76 -49.68
C LYS A 442 -22.21 -19.48 -48.37
N LYS A 443 -21.53 -19.46 -47.22
CA LYS A 443 -22.16 -19.11 -45.92
C LYS A 443 -21.37 -17.99 -45.28
N GLY A 444 -21.78 -16.74 -45.49
CA GLY A 444 -21.17 -15.52 -44.95
C GLY A 444 -21.15 -15.39 -43.41
N ARG A 445 -20.66 -16.40 -42.69
CA ARG A 445 -20.47 -16.40 -41.24
C ARG A 445 -18.98 -16.46 -40.93
N ARG A 446 -18.42 -15.29 -40.56
CA ARG A 446 -17.06 -15.20 -40.02
C ARG A 446 -16.96 -16.04 -38.74
N CYS A 447 -15.90 -16.84 -38.60
CA CYS A 447 -15.66 -17.62 -37.39
C CYS A 447 -15.42 -16.70 -36.17
N ALA A 448 -15.68 -17.20 -34.97
CA ALA A 448 -15.55 -16.44 -33.72
C ALA A 448 -14.15 -15.82 -33.51
N ARG A 449 -13.11 -16.39 -34.12
CA ARG A 449 -11.74 -15.85 -34.06
C ARG A 449 -11.58 -14.59 -34.92
N CYS A 450 -12.17 -14.54 -36.12
CA CYS A 450 -12.15 -13.35 -36.98
C CYS A 450 -12.93 -12.20 -36.33
N ARG A 451 -14.09 -12.48 -35.72
CA ARG A 451 -14.86 -11.46 -34.98
C ARG A 451 -14.07 -10.82 -33.85
N ARG A 452 -13.26 -11.60 -33.12
CA ARG A 452 -12.41 -11.05 -32.05
C ARG A 452 -11.28 -10.17 -32.58
N VAL A 453 -10.71 -10.50 -33.74
CA VAL A 453 -9.68 -9.67 -34.37
C VAL A 453 -10.29 -8.35 -34.85
N ASP A 454 -11.45 -8.40 -35.51
CA ASP A 454 -12.18 -7.22 -35.96
C ASP A 454 -12.55 -6.30 -34.76
N SER A 455 -13.02 -6.87 -33.64
CA SER A 455 -13.31 -6.11 -32.41
C SER A 455 -12.06 -5.48 -31.79
N LEU A 456 -10.90 -6.14 -31.87
CA LEU A 456 -9.65 -5.61 -31.33
C LEU A 456 -9.12 -4.47 -32.20
N GLU A 457 -9.23 -4.62 -33.52
CA GLU A 457 -8.85 -3.59 -34.49
C GLU A 457 -9.75 -2.36 -34.35
N GLN A 458 -11.06 -2.55 -34.17
CA GLN A 458 -12.02 -1.49 -33.92
C GLN A 458 -11.75 -0.75 -32.59
N LEU A 459 -11.37 -1.48 -31.53
CA LEU A 459 -10.97 -0.89 -30.25
C LEU A 459 -9.70 -0.04 -30.40
N VAL A 460 -8.68 -0.55 -31.09
CA VAL A 460 -7.42 0.18 -31.34
C VAL A 460 -7.68 1.45 -32.14
N HIS A 461 -8.52 1.40 -33.18
CA HIS A 461 -8.90 2.58 -33.95
C HIS A 461 -9.70 3.60 -33.13
N SER A 462 -10.63 3.14 -32.28
CA SER A 462 -11.40 4.01 -31.38
C SER A 462 -10.50 4.75 -30.38
N THR A 463 -9.58 4.01 -29.75
CA THR A 463 -8.64 4.60 -28.78
C THR A 463 -7.65 5.57 -29.45
N LEU A 464 -7.16 5.24 -30.65
CA LEU A 464 -6.31 6.16 -31.42
C LEU A 464 -7.05 7.44 -31.82
N ALA A 465 -8.33 7.34 -32.20
CA ALA A 465 -9.15 8.49 -32.52
C ALA A 465 -9.37 9.40 -31.31
N GLU A 466 -9.66 8.84 -30.13
CA GLU A 466 -9.77 9.61 -28.88
C GLU A 466 -8.46 10.32 -28.52
N LEU A 467 -7.32 9.63 -28.63
CA LEU A 467 -6.01 10.22 -28.33
C LEU A 467 -5.66 11.37 -29.28
N VAL A 468 -6.03 11.26 -30.56
CA VAL A 468 -5.86 12.35 -31.54
C VAL A 468 -6.76 13.53 -31.21
N THR A 469 -8.01 13.29 -30.80
CA THR A 469 -8.94 14.36 -30.36
C THR A 469 -8.39 15.09 -29.14
N ILE A 470 -7.94 14.36 -28.12
CA ILE A 470 -7.33 14.95 -26.90
C ILE A 470 -6.07 15.75 -27.25
N ALA A 471 -5.22 15.23 -28.14
CA ALA A 471 -4.02 15.93 -28.58
C ALA A 471 -4.35 17.24 -29.33
N ASN A 472 -5.39 17.23 -30.17
CA ASN A 472 -5.85 18.41 -30.89
C ASN A 472 -6.48 19.45 -29.96
N GLU A 473 -7.28 19.03 -28.97
CA GLU A 473 -7.84 19.91 -27.94
C GLU A 473 -6.76 20.54 -27.05
N ALA A 474 -5.67 19.80 -26.80
CA ALA A 474 -4.52 20.27 -26.04
C ALA A 474 -3.54 21.14 -26.86
N GLY A 475 -3.82 21.40 -28.14
CA GLY A 475 -2.93 22.18 -29.02
C GLY A 475 -1.61 21.48 -29.35
N VAL A 476 -1.54 20.15 -29.17
CA VAL A 476 -0.37 19.34 -29.52
C VAL A 476 -0.41 19.07 -31.02
N PRO A 477 0.60 19.51 -31.80
CA PRO A 477 0.61 19.27 -33.24
C PRO A 477 0.78 17.77 -33.51
N THR A 478 -0.30 17.10 -33.92
CA THR A 478 -0.27 15.72 -34.43
C THR A 478 0.26 15.77 -35.88
N GLY A 479 1.58 15.76 -36.00
CA GLY A 479 2.31 16.04 -37.24
C GLY A 479 1.95 15.10 -38.40
N GLY A 480 1.29 15.64 -39.41
CA GLY A 480 0.98 14.92 -40.64
C GLY A 480 0.53 15.84 -41.78
N LYS A 481 1.35 16.83 -42.18
CA LYS A 481 1.23 17.42 -43.53
C LYS A 481 2.57 17.62 -44.22
N ALA A 482 2.69 16.86 -45.29
CA ALA A 482 3.64 17.04 -46.38
C ALA A 482 3.53 18.45 -46.99
N ARG A 483 4.70 18.99 -47.35
CA ARG A 483 4.86 20.20 -48.17
C ARG A 483 4.07 20.09 -49.47
N LYS A 484 3.17 21.05 -49.74
CA LYS A 484 2.93 21.60 -51.09
C LYS A 484 2.40 23.03 -51.01
N GLY A 485 3.06 23.92 -51.74
CA GLY A 485 2.45 24.97 -52.56
C GLY A 485 1.88 26.20 -51.86
N ALA A 486 2.57 27.32 -52.02
CA ALA A 486 2.06 28.66 -51.77
C ALA A 486 0.91 29.01 -52.73
N GLN A 487 -0.09 29.75 -52.25
CA GLN A 487 -0.63 30.90 -52.98
C GLN A 487 -1.44 31.83 -52.07
N SER A 488 -1.11 33.11 -52.22
CA SER A 488 -1.77 34.30 -51.69
C SER A 488 -3.26 34.33 -52.01
N GLN A 489 -4.11 34.76 -51.07
CA GLN A 489 -5.10 35.79 -51.37
C GLN A 489 -5.58 36.55 -50.12
N VAL A 490 -5.56 37.86 -50.28
CA VAL A 490 -6.09 38.91 -49.41
C VAL A 490 -7.62 38.85 -49.43
N GLY A 491 -8.25 38.98 -48.25
CA GLY A 491 -9.71 39.00 -48.13
C GLY A 491 -10.17 39.55 -46.79
N SER A 492 -10.26 40.88 -46.73
CA SER A 492 -10.92 41.65 -45.67
C SER A 492 -12.37 41.19 -45.44
N LEU A 493 -12.75 40.91 -44.19
CA LEU A 493 -14.14 41.02 -43.74
C LEU A 493 -14.18 41.45 -42.26
N ARG A 494 -14.70 42.66 -42.06
CA ARG A 494 -15.12 43.23 -40.78
C ARG A 494 -16.33 42.47 -40.25
N PHE A 495 -16.38 42.19 -38.96
CA PHE A 495 -17.64 42.04 -38.24
C PHE A 495 -17.53 42.66 -36.85
N ASN A 496 -18.30 43.72 -36.65
CA ASN A 496 -18.59 44.35 -35.36
C ASN A 496 -19.46 43.41 -34.52
N GLY A 497 -19.22 43.37 -33.22
CA GLY A 497 -20.04 42.62 -32.28
C GLY A 497 -19.66 42.93 -30.83
N GLU A 498 -19.97 44.14 -30.38
CA GLU A 498 -19.99 44.50 -28.96
C GLU A 498 -20.95 43.55 -28.22
N ARG A 499 -20.44 42.78 -27.26
CA ARG A 499 -21.27 42.15 -26.22
C ARG A 499 -20.98 42.82 -24.88
N ARG A 500 -21.96 43.61 -24.45
CA ARG A 500 -22.06 44.17 -23.09
C ARG A 500 -22.24 43.04 -22.07
N LEU A 501 -21.49 43.13 -20.99
CA LEU A 501 -21.66 42.31 -19.78
C LEU A 501 -22.96 42.70 -19.05
N PRO A 502 -23.69 41.76 -18.42
CA PRO A 502 -24.82 42.09 -17.55
C PRO A 502 -24.34 42.61 -16.17
N PRO A 503 -25.09 43.52 -15.52
CA PRO A 503 -24.73 44.06 -14.21
C PRO A 503 -25.06 43.07 -13.08
N ALA A 504 -24.29 43.16 -11.99
CA ALA A 504 -24.45 42.40 -10.77
C ALA A 504 -25.74 42.76 -10.02
N PRO A 505 -26.38 41.81 -9.30
CA PRO A 505 -27.59 42.09 -8.52
C PRO A 505 -27.28 42.80 -7.19
N ALA A 506 -28.14 43.76 -6.84
CA ALA A 506 -28.15 44.53 -5.60
C ALA A 506 -28.58 43.68 -4.38
N PRO A 507 -28.18 44.06 -3.15
CA PRO A 507 -28.48 43.29 -1.94
C PRO A 507 -29.92 43.52 -1.44
N LEU A 508 -30.57 42.43 -1.05
CA LEU A 508 -31.92 42.38 -0.49
C LEU A 508 -31.97 42.88 0.96
N GLU A 509 -32.97 43.69 1.23
CA GLU A 509 -33.35 44.26 2.52
C GLU A 509 -33.78 43.21 3.54
N SER A 510 -33.49 43.52 4.80
CA SER A 510 -33.81 42.75 5.99
C SER A 510 -35.27 42.98 6.39
N ARG A 511 -36.08 41.92 6.41
CA ARG A 511 -37.39 41.92 7.06
C ARG A 511 -37.24 41.50 8.52
N GLN A 512 -37.57 42.43 9.41
CA GLN A 512 -37.87 42.20 10.82
C GLN A 512 -39.10 41.29 10.94
N ILE A 513 -39.00 40.24 11.76
CA ILE A 513 -40.15 39.51 12.28
C ILE A 513 -40.12 39.71 13.80
N SER A 514 -41.11 40.43 14.28
CA SER A 514 -41.50 40.56 15.68
C SER A 514 -42.21 39.27 16.12
N VAL A 515 -41.79 38.71 17.25
CA VAL A 515 -42.60 37.77 18.03
C VAL A 515 -42.65 38.32 19.44
N ALA A 516 -43.88 38.63 19.85
CA ALA A 516 -44.24 39.07 21.19
C ALA A 516 -44.64 37.85 22.04
N ASP A 517 -44.37 38.01 23.34
CA ASP A 517 -45.07 37.51 24.53
C ASP A 517 -45.19 36.00 24.83
N GLY A 518 -44.92 35.67 26.09
CA GLY A 518 -45.15 34.34 26.67
C GLY A 518 -44.50 34.16 28.03
N GLU A 519 -45.22 34.56 29.06
CA GLU A 519 -44.83 34.74 30.46
C GLU A 519 -44.37 33.50 31.26
N GLN A 520 -43.46 33.82 32.19
CA GLN A 520 -43.40 33.50 33.62
C GLN A 520 -43.38 32.06 34.17
N HIS A 521 -42.44 31.94 35.10
CA HIS A 521 -42.17 30.84 36.01
C HIS A 521 -43.18 30.71 37.14
N GLY A 522 -43.40 29.47 37.57
CA GLY A 522 -43.83 29.15 38.91
C GLY A 522 -43.83 27.65 39.15
N MET A 523 -42.86 27.13 39.91
CA MET A 523 -43.14 26.24 41.04
C MET A 523 -41.85 25.90 41.80
N ALA A 524 -41.90 26.25 43.08
CA ALA A 524 -40.99 25.80 44.11
C ALA A 524 -41.35 24.39 44.55
N LEU A 525 -40.35 23.55 44.84
CA LEU A 525 -40.47 22.51 45.86
C LEU A 525 -39.15 22.37 46.61
N THR A 526 -39.30 22.31 47.92
CA THR A 526 -38.31 22.28 48.99
C THR A 526 -37.86 20.85 49.32
N GLY A 527 -36.61 20.73 49.77
CA GLY A 527 -36.19 19.83 50.87
C GLY A 527 -35.76 18.40 50.51
N LEU A 528 -34.47 18.10 50.63
CA LEU A 528 -33.87 17.50 51.85
C LEU A 528 -32.40 17.07 51.63
N GLY A 529 -31.55 17.55 52.56
CA GLY A 529 -30.38 16.90 53.18
C GLY A 529 -29.42 16.01 52.37
N GLY A 530 -28.13 16.38 52.39
CA GLY A 530 -27.05 15.42 52.10
C GLY A 530 -25.66 16.02 51.88
N SER A 531 -24.96 16.27 52.99
CA SER A 531 -23.48 16.26 53.17
C SER A 531 -22.56 16.76 52.03
N ARG A 532 -21.88 17.87 52.36
CA ARG A 532 -20.63 18.41 51.79
C ARG A 532 -19.59 17.34 51.42
N GLN A 533 -19.12 17.38 50.19
CA GLN A 533 -17.70 17.22 49.86
C GLN A 533 -17.30 18.26 48.80
N GLU A 534 -16.29 19.05 49.14
CA GLU A 534 -15.66 20.06 48.30
C GLU A 534 -14.96 19.41 47.10
N ILE A 535 -15.39 19.75 45.88
CA ILE A 535 -14.52 19.71 44.70
C ILE A 535 -14.73 21.01 43.92
N SER A 536 -13.62 21.70 43.71
CA SER A 536 -13.50 23.02 43.09
C SER A 536 -14.08 23.08 41.68
N ARG A 537 -14.93 24.09 41.46
CA ARG A 537 -15.45 24.51 40.15
C ARG A 537 -14.33 25.13 39.31
N TRP A 538 -14.09 24.58 38.12
CA TRP A 538 -13.56 25.33 36.99
C TRP A 538 -14.73 25.63 36.02
N LYS A 539 -15.04 26.92 35.82
CA LYS A 539 -15.87 27.40 34.71
C LYS A 539 -14.98 27.47 33.45
N PRO A 540 -15.39 26.97 32.29
CA PRO A 540 -14.75 27.33 31.03
C PRO A 540 -15.28 28.69 30.58
N GLY A 541 -14.43 29.71 30.67
CA GLY A 541 -14.65 30.98 29.99
C GLY A 541 -14.42 30.82 28.48
N LEU A 542 -15.35 31.39 27.71
CA LEU A 542 -15.18 31.70 26.29
C LEU A 542 -13.94 32.59 26.11
N LEU A 543 -13.02 32.18 25.23
CA LEU A 543 -12.04 33.06 24.60
C LEU A 543 -12.06 32.85 23.07
N PRO A 544 -11.91 33.92 22.28
CA PRO A 544 -12.12 33.91 20.84
C PRO A 544 -10.95 33.29 20.06
N LEU A 545 -11.30 32.62 18.97
CA LEU A 545 -10.43 32.00 17.98
C LEU A 545 -9.62 33.05 17.20
N ALA A 546 -8.46 33.46 17.72
CA ALA A 546 -7.46 34.20 16.94
C ALA A 546 -5.98 34.00 17.37
N SER A 547 -5.67 33.04 18.26
CA SER A 547 -4.31 32.93 18.85
C SER A 547 -3.51 31.66 18.51
N GLN A 548 -4.04 30.76 17.67
CA GLN A 548 -3.34 29.49 17.36
C GLN A 548 -2.11 29.65 16.44
N SER A 549 -2.00 30.74 15.68
CA SER A 549 -0.83 30.97 14.81
C SER A 549 0.44 31.40 15.55
N LYS A 550 0.31 32.04 16.73
CA LYS A 550 1.47 32.57 17.47
C LYS A 550 2.25 31.48 18.21
N GLN A 551 1.55 30.46 18.73
CA GLN A 551 2.19 29.31 19.38
C GLN A 551 3.00 28.45 18.41
N GLU A 552 2.50 28.24 17.19
CA GLU A 552 3.22 27.48 16.16
C GLU A 552 4.47 28.23 15.68
N ILE A 553 4.37 29.54 15.47
CA ILE A 553 5.52 30.40 15.11
C ILE A 553 6.58 30.42 16.23
N ASP A 554 6.17 30.48 17.49
CA ASP A 554 7.10 30.45 18.63
C ASP A 554 7.76 29.08 18.81
N MET A 555 7.07 27.99 18.44
CA MET A 555 7.63 26.64 18.46
C MET A 555 8.71 26.47 17.37
N VAL A 556 8.45 26.99 16.16
CA VAL A 556 9.43 26.99 15.05
C VAL A 556 10.64 27.88 15.38
N LYS A 557 10.43 29.04 16.01
CA LYS A 557 11.52 29.91 16.48
C LYS A 557 12.36 29.25 17.59
N LYS A 558 11.74 28.54 18.53
CA LYS A 558 12.46 27.77 19.57
C LYS A 558 13.26 26.61 18.96
N TRP A 559 12.70 25.92 17.97
CA TRP A 559 13.39 24.83 17.26
C TRP A 559 14.60 25.35 16.46
N HIS A 560 14.47 26.47 15.74
CA HIS A 560 15.60 27.10 15.06
C HIS A 560 16.68 27.63 16.01
N LYS A 561 16.29 28.16 17.18
CA LYS A 561 17.23 28.66 18.19
C LYS A 561 17.99 27.52 18.89
N ALA A 562 17.37 26.36 19.08
CA ALA A 562 18.02 25.15 19.60
C ALA A 562 19.00 24.56 18.57
N SER A 563 18.61 24.54 17.28
CA SER A 563 19.44 23.99 16.21
C SER A 563 20.69 24.83 15.93
N ARG A 564 20.63 26.16 16.10
CA ARG A 564 21.81 27.04 15.96
C ARG A 564 22.81 26.94 17.11
N LYS A 565 22.38 26.58 18.33
CA LYS A 565 23.29 26.41 19.48
C LYS A 565 24.13 25.14 19.40
N ASN A 566 23.64 24.10 18.73
CA ASN A 566 24.37 22.83 18.58
C ASN A 566 25.42 22.83 17.45
N CYS A 567 25.44 23.85 16.58
CA CYS A 567 26.48 24.01 15.56
C CYS A 567 27.68 24.87 15.99
N GLN A 568 27.66 25.49 17.18
CA GLN A 568 28.72 26.42 17.63
C GLN A 568 29.63 25.85 18.74
N THR A 569 29.47 24.59 19.17
CA THR A 569 30.27 23.98 20.24
C THR A 569 30.95 22.69 19.80
N GLY A 570 31.67 22.75 18.68
CA GLY A 570 32.39 21.61 18.11
C GLY A 570 33.74 21.98 17.49
N CYS A 571 34.55 22.78 18.18
CA CYS A 571 35.98 22.93 17.87
C CYS A 571 36.74 23.28 19.17
N ALA A 572 37.20 22.25 19.87
CA ALA A 572 38.27 22.37 20.85
C ALA A 572 39.11 21.10 20.79
N SER A 573 40.26 21.22 20.14
CA SER A 573 41.39 20.31 20.16
C SER A 573 41.87 20.05 21.59
N VAL A 574 42.03 18.77 21.95
CA VAL A 574 42.82 18.38 23.12
C VAL A 574 43.92 17.43 22.64
N PHE A 575 45.14 17.93 22.80
CA PHE A 575 46.42 17.25 22.59
C PHE A 575 46.95 16.89 23.99
N VAL A 576 47.02 15.60 24.35
CA VAL A 576 47.88 14.98 25.38
C VAL A 576 47.85 13.48 25.04
N GLY A 577 48.91 12.72 24.86
CA GLY A 577 50.22 12.70 25.50
C GLY A 577 50.45 11.24 25.94
N THR A 578 51.61 10.70 25.59
CA THR A 578 52.04 9.31 25.74
C THR A 578 52.07 8.81 27.19
N GLY A 579 51.81 7.52 27.41
CA GLY A 579 52.06 6.86 28.69
C GLY A 579 51.68 5.38 28.68
N GLY A 580 52.68 4.50 28.60
CA GLY A 580 52.54 3.05 28.70
C GLY A 580 52.29 2.57 30.13
N GLY A 581 51.89 1.30 30.26
CA GLY A 581 51.78 0.62 31.55
C GLY A 581 51.01 -0.69 31.43
N SER A 582 51.75 -1.78 31.27
CA SER A 582 51.30 -3.17 31.36
C SER A 582 50.94 -3.57 32.80
N GLY A 583 49.87 -4.34 32.98
CA GLY A 583 49.55 -4.99 34.26
C GLY A 583 48.30 -5.90 34.14
N PRO A 584 48.34 -7.16 34.62
CA PRO A 584 47.29 -8.14 34.38
C PRO A 584 46.12 -8.01 35.38
N ALA A 585 44.90 -8.04 34.88
CA ALA A 585 43.68 -7.96 35.68
C ALA A 585 43.33 -9.32 36.33
N ARG A 586 43.12 -9.27 37.64
CA ARG A 586 42.69 -10.38 38.51
C ARG A 586 41.28 -10.87 38.16
N VAL A 587 41.15 -12.20 38.10
CA VAL A 587 39.89 -12.95 38.10
C VAL A 587 39.15 -12.72 39.43
N ARG A 588 37.91 -12.24 39.37
CA ARG A 588 36.97 -12.24 40.51
C ARG A 588 35.91 -13.33 40.31
N ALA A 589 35.77 -14.17 41.33
CA ALA A 589 34.80 -15.27 41.42
C ALA A 589 33.34 -14.78 41.44
N PRO A 590 32.37 -15.62 41.01
CA PRO A 590 30.96 -15.24 40.94
C PRO A 590 30.27 -15.28 42.31
N VAL A 591 29.46 -14.24 42.54
CA VAL A 591 28.55 -14.08 43.68
C VAL A 591 27.38 -15.08 43.54
N ARG A 592 27.18 -15.94 44.54
CA ARG A 592 26.02 -16.83 44.66
C ARG A 592 24.76 -16.03 45.00
N PHE A 593 23.77 -16.04 44.12
CA PHE A 593 22.41 -15.57 44.40
C PHE A 593 21.59 -16.67 45.07
N LYS A 594 20.99 -16.37 46.23
CA LYS A 594 19.94 -17.19 46.87
C LYS A 594 18.59 -16.89 46.20
N PRO A 595 17.77 -17.90 45.85
CA PRO A 595 16.40 -17.68 45.41
C PRO A 595 15.47 -17.36 46.61
N PRO A 596 14.50 -16.44 46.47
CA PRO A 596 13.48 -16.21 47.49
C PRO A 596 12.45 -17.33 47.49
N GLY A 597 12.04 -17.72 48.70
CA GLY A 597 11.26 -18.91 49.01
C GLY A 597 9.85 -18.94 48.41
N ALA A 598 9.47 -20.14 47.99
CA ALA A 598 8.12 -20.52 47.67
C ALA A 598 7.26 -20.52 48.93
N LYS A 599 6.12 -19.82 48.90
CA LYS A 599 5.01 -20.06 49.82
C LYS A 599 4.03 -21.01 49.15
N ALA A 600 3.93 -22.21 49.72
CA ALA A 600 2.84 -23.12 49.48
C ALA A 600 1.56 -22.56 50.13
N GLY A 601 0.44 -22.64 49.41
CA GLY A 601 -0.88 -22.37 49.92
C GLY A 601 -1.88 -23.26 49.20
N HIS A 602 -2.25 -24.37 49.86
CA HIS A 602 -3.45 -25.13 49.58
C HIS A 602 -4.61 -24.48 50.36
N LEU A 603 -5.64 -24.02 49.64
CA LEU A 603 -7.06 -24.34 49.79
C LEU A 603 -7.85 -23.59 48.71
#